data_AF-X0VRV9-F1
#
_entry.id   AF-X0VRV9-F1
#
_cell.length_a   1.000
_cell.length_b   1.000
_cell.length_c   1.000
_cell.angle_alpha   90.00
_cell.angle_beta   90.00
_cell.angle_gamma   90.00
#
_symmetry.space_group_name_H-M   'P 1'
#
loop_
_entity.id
_entity.type
_entity.pdbx_description
1 polymer ?
#
loop_
_entity_poly.entity_id
_entity_poly.type
_entity_poly.pdbx_seq_one_letter_code
_entity_poly.pdbx_strand_id
1 'polypeptide(L)'
;VQGYYHDRKAMSYDFILENIYFAGLLFWQSIYLCFFKSFRQNNILFPLEILLTFFPYYTIRNYFPKSSFRNSTNNGNKYAVVVKIFYCIAKHISGYYINYLCFLGIFGNQPIIDYGILRKLLLLGGWGTTISMFLQTLKFKKYISSNVAMILYAGSFPLFYTCYLGLFAIFIQNYLIGCLTLVGLLFNFIPKKYQILWQLIICTIFITLRLKIINFV
;
A
#
# COMPACT_ATOMS: atom_id res chain seq x y z
N VAL A 1 -16.94 11.77 -3.33
CA VAL A 1 -17.68 11.70 -2.05
C VAL A 1 -17.11 10.55 -1.23
N GLN A 2 -16.82 10.73 0.06
CA GLN A 2 -16.30 9.67 0.92
C GLN A 2 -17.31 8.52 1.05
N GLY A 3 -16.86 7.27 0.93
CA GLY A 3 -17.74 6.10 1.05
C GLY A 3 -18.51 6.08 2.37
N TYR A 4 -17.84 6.41 3.48
CA TYR A 4 -18.44 6.36 4.81
C TYR A 4 -19.37 7.54 5.14
N TYR A 5 -19.18 8.72 4.54
CA TYR A 5 -19.97 9.93 4.87
C TYR A 5 -21.21 10.13 4.00
N HIS A 6 -21.51 9.21 3.08
CA HIS A 6 -22.71 9.33 2.26
C HIS A 6 -23.92 8.62 2.90
N ASP A 7 -25.03 9.34 3.08
CA ASP A 7 -26.31 8.79 3.58
C ASP A 7 -27.14 8.03 2.51
N ARG A 8 -26.57 7.79 1.32
CA ARG A 8 -27.28 7.04 0.27
C ARG A 8 -27.43 5.58 0.69
N LYS A 9 -28.59 4.99 0.37
CA LYS A 9 -28.97 3.61 0.74
C LYS A 9 -28.15 2.51 0.05
N ALA A 10 -27.35 2.83 -0.97
CA ALA A 10 -26.60 1.87 -1.77
C ALA A 10 -25.08 2.06 -1.63
N MET A 11 -24.34 0.94 -1.62
CA MET A 11 -22.89 0.96 -1.68
C MET A 11 -22.41 1.65 -2.95
N SER A 12 -21.58 2.69 -2.77
CA SER A 12 -20.94 3.37 -3.87
C SER A 12 -20.12 2.35 -4.66
N TYR A 13 -20.43 2.21 -5.94
CA TYR A 13 -19.65 1.41 -6.87
C TYR A 13 -18.15 1.78 -6.83
N ASP A 14 -17.86 3.08 -6.68
CA ASP A 14 -16.49 3.58 -6.53
C ASP A 14 -15.76 3.00 -5.33
N PHE A 15 -16.46 2.84 -4.20
CA PHE A 15 -15.91 2.25 -2.99
C PHE A 15 -15.61 0.76 -3.17
N ILE A 16 -16.47 0.02 -3.87
CA ILE A 16 -16.25 -1.40 -4.17
C ILE A 16 -15.01 -1.56 -5.04
N LEU A 17 -14.95 -0.83 -6.16
CA LEU A 17 -13.82 -0.89 -7.08
C LEU A 17 -12.51 -0.44 -6.42
N GLU A 18 -12.55 0.55 -5.55
CA GLU A 18 -11.37 0.97 -4.78
C GLU A 18 -10.87 -0.13 -3.83
N ASN A 19 -11.76 -0.84 -3.14
CA ASN A 19 -11.35 -1.99 -2.31
C ASN A 19 -10.84 -3.17 -3.15
N ILE A 20 -11.41 -3.41 -4.35
CA ILE A 20 -10.89 -4.41 -5.30
C ILE A 20 -9.46 -4.07 -5.71
N TYR A 21 -9.16 -2.79 -5.99
CA TYR A 21 -7.80 -2.36 -6.30
C TYR A 21 -6.82 -2.67 -5.15
N PHE A 22 -7.18 -2.32 -3.92
CA PHE A 22 -6.32 -2.59 -2.75
C PHE A 22 -6.16 -4.09 -2.47
N ALA A 23 -7.23 -4.88 -2.64
CA ALA A 23 -7.15 -6.33 -2.57
C ALA A 23 -6.24 -6.90 -3.67
N GLY A 24 -6.29 -6.36 -4.88
CA GLY A 24 -5.40 -6.72 -5.98
C GLY A 24 -3.92 -6.44 -5.69
N LEU A 25 -3.61 -5.31 -5.03
CA LEU A 25 -2.24 -5.02 -4.58
C LEU A 25 -1.75 -6.04 -3.55
N LEU A 26 -2.59 -6.41 -2.59
CA LEU A 26 -2.25 -7.41 -1.58
C LEU A 26 -2.11 -8.81 -2.19
N PHE A 27 -2.95 -9.13 -3.17
CA PHE A 27 -2.85 -10.37 -3.94
C PHE A 27 -1.53 -10.44 -4.71
N TRP A 28 -1.15 -9.35 -5.40
CA TRP A 28 0.15 -9.25 -6.04
C TRP A 28 1.29 -9.45 -5.03
N GLN A 29 1.25 -8.73 -3.91
CA GLN A 29 2.30 -8.84 -2.88
C GLN A 29 2.39 -10.27 -2.32
N SER A 30 1.25 -10.95 -2.16
CA SER A 30 1.20 -12.36 -1.75
C SER A 30 1.82 -13.28 -2.79
N ILE A 31 1.45 -13.13 -4.07
CA ILE A 31 2.05 -13.88 -5.18
C ILE A 31 3.56 -13.64 -5.22
N TYR A 32 3.98 -12.39 -5.11
CA TYR A 32 5.38 -12.01 -5.23
C TYR A 32 6.24 -12.58 -4.11
N LEU A 33 5.73 -12.59 -2.87
CA LEU A 33 6.43 -13.20 -1.73
C LEU A 33 6.41 -14.73 -1.76
N CYS A 34 5.32 -15.37 -2.22
CA CYS A 34 5.20 -16.83 -2.32
C CYS A 34 6.02 -17.41 -3.48
N PHE A 35 5.98 -16.77 -4.64
CA PHE A 35 6.65 -17.22 -5.87
C PHE A 35 7.92 -16.43 -6.17
N PHE A 36 8.54 -15.87 -5.12
CA PHE A 36 9.69 -14.97 -5.21
C PHE A 36 10.82 -15.52 -6.10
N LYS A 37 11.18 -16.79 -5.91
CA LYS A 37 12.21 -17.46 -6.71
C LYS A 37 11.89 -17.45 -8.21
N SER A 38 10.63 -17.66 -8.58
CA SER A 38 10.19 -17.64 -9.98
C SER A 38 10.33 -16.25 -10.60
N PHE A 39 10.00 -15.18 -9.86
CA PHE A 39 10.22 -13.80 -10.32
C PHE A 39 11.70 -13.44 -10.47
N ARG A 40 12.55 -13.98 -9.60
CA ARG A 40 14.00 -13.73 -9.65
C ARG A 40 14.70 -14.48 -10.79
N GLN A 41 14.23 -15.67 -11.13
CA GLN A 41 14.90 -16.55 -12.11
C GLN A 41 14.32 -16.43 -13.52
N ASN A 42 13.07 -16.00 -13.67
CA ASN A 42 12.41 -15.90 -14.97
C ASN A 42 12.41 -14.47 -15.52
N ASN A 43 13.25 -14.21 -16.52
CA ASN A 43 13.35 -12.91 -17.18
C ASN A 43 12.04 -12.45 -17.83
N ILE A 44 11.14 -13.36 -18.19
CA ILE A 44 9.83 -13.03 -18.79
C ILE A 44 8.95 -12.27 -17.78
N LEU A 45 9.10 -12.56 -16.48
CA LEU A 45 8.33 -11.91 -15.42
C LEU A 45 8.91 -10.55 -15.01
N PHE A 46 10.09 -10.20 -15.47
CA PHE A 46 10.79 -8.98 -15.05
C PHE A 46 10.04 -7.68 -15.37
N PRO A 47 9.43 -7.49 -16.57
CA PRO A 47 8.63 -6.30 -16.85
C PRO A 47 7.39 -6.20 -15.94
N LEU A 48 6.75 -7.33 -15.64
CA LEU A 48 5.60 -7.41 -14.75
C LEU A 48 5.99 -7.01 -13.33
N GLU A 49 7.12 -7.52 -12.86
CA GLU A 49 7.69 -7.21 -11.55
C GLU A 49 8.01 -5.70 -11.41
N ILE A 50 8.58 -5.08 -12.45
CA ILE A 50 8.83 -3.63 -12.49
C ILE A 50 7.51 -2.85 -12.42
N LEU A 51 6.55 -3.21 -13.27
CA LEU A 51 5.25 -2.52 -13.36
C LEU A 51 4.53 -2.53 -12.00
N LEU A 52 4.50 -3.69 -11.34
CA LEU A 52 3.75 -3.90 -10.11
C LEU A 52 4.51 -3.50 -8.84
N THR A 53 5.83 -3.39 -8.89
CA THR A 53 6.65 -2.90 -7.76
C THR A 53 6.72 -1.38 -7.73
N PHE A 54 7.02 -0.74 -8.87
CA PHE A 54 7.30 0.71 -8.91
C PHE A 54 6.10 1.53 -9.37
N PHE A 55 5.30 1.00 -10.31
CA PHE A 55 4.27 1.76 -10.99
C PHE A 55 2.80 1.37 -10.71
N PRO A 56 2.44 0.55 -9.70
CA PRO A 56 1.06 0.06 -9.60
C PRO A 56 0.05 1.20 -9.32
N TYR A 57 0.51 2.30 -8.73
CA TYR A 57 -0.30 3.50 -8.46
C TYR A 57 -0.39 4.49 -9.63
N TYR A 58 0.45 4.33 -10.66
CA TYR A 58 0.49 5.23 -11.82
C TYR A 58 -0.06 4.59 -13.07
N THR A 59 0.05 3.27 -13.22
CA THR A 59 -0.50 2.51 -14.34
C THR A 59 -1.88 1.98 -13.97
N ILE A 60 -1.94 1.02 -13.04
CA ILE A 60 -3.17 0.27 -12.72
C ILE A 60 -4.20 1.14 -12.01
N ARG A 61 -3.78 1.96 -11.03
CA ARG A 61 -4.73 2.78 -10.25
C ARG A 61 -5.55 3.77 -11.08
N ASN A 62 -5.12 4.15 -12.28
CA ASN A 62 -5.90 5.06 -13.11
C ASN A 62 -7.15 4.42 -13.70
N TYR A 63 -7.23 3.08 -13.74
CA TYR A 63 -8.41 2.33 -14.17
C TYR A 63 -9.45 2.13 -13.06
N PHE A 64 -9.14 2.56 -11.83
CA PHE A 64 -10.03 2.43 -10.69
C PHE A 64 -10.49 3.82 -10.21
N PRO A 65 -11.76 3.96 -9.82
CA PRO A 65 -12.27 5.20 -9.27
C PRO A 65 -11.56 5.55 -7.96
N LYS A 66 -11.42 6.85 -7.72
CA LYS A 66 -10.73 7.40 -6.55
C LYS A 66 -11.76 8.07 -5.67
N SER A 67 -11.97 7.57 -4.46
CA SER A 67 -12.85 8.28 -3.52
C SER A 67 -12.19 9.60 -3.13
N SER A 68 -12.86 10.72 -3.39
CA SER A 68 -12.30 12.04 -3.08
C SER A 68 -12.37 12.31 -1.58
N PHE A 69 -11.25 12.08 -0.88
CA PHE A 69 -11.02 12.58 0.48
C PHE A 69 -10.88 14.12 0.52
N ARG A 70 -10.59 14.75 -0.62
CA ARG A 70 -10.34 16.19 -0.75
C ARG A 70 -11.56 17.05 -0.40
N ASN A 71 -12.77 16.58 -0.67
CA ASN A 71 -14.00 17.31 -0.35
C ASN A 71 -14.40 17.17 1.13
N SER A 72 -13.86 16.16 1.83
CA SER A 72 -14.22 15.84 3.21
C SER A 72 -13.32 16.54 4.23
N THR A 73 -12.08 16.88 3.84
CA THR A 73 -11.19 17.73 4.66
C THR A 73 -11.65 19.18 4.74
N ASN A 74 -12.35 19.70 3.73
CA ASN A 74 -12.86 21.07 3.73
C ASN A 74 -13.97 21.31 4.78
N ASN A 75 -14.61 20.24 5.28
CA ASN A 75 -15.65 20.32 6.31
C ASN A 75 -15.11 20.13 7.74
N GLY A 76 -13.79 20.29 7.97
CA GLY A 76 -13.20 20.18 9.31
C GLY A 76 -13.14 18.77 9.90
N ASN A 77 -13.31 17.73 9.07
CA ASN A 77 -13.36 16.36 9.53
C ASN A 77 -11.97 15.80 9.89
N LYS A 78 -11.60 15.88 11.17
CA LYS A 78 -10.31 15.39 11.71
C LYS A 78 -10.02 13.92 11.36
N TYR A 79 -11.05 13.07 11.28
CA TYR A 79 -10.88 11.66 10.94
C TYR A 79 -10.44 11.43 9.50
N ALA A 80 -10.87 12.29 8.56
CA ALA A 80 -10.46 12.19 7.16
C ALA A 80 -8.94 12.42 6.99
N VAL A 81 -8.35 13.29 7.82
CA VAL A 81 -6.90 13.56 7.83
C VAL A 81 -6.14 12.33 8.33
N VAL A 82 -6.57 11.72 9.44
CA VAL A 82 -5.96 10.52 10.01
C VAL A 82 -5.96 9.37 8.99
N VAL A 83 -7.10 9.13 8.35
CA VAL A 83 -7.24 8.09 7.31
C VAL A 83 -6.32 8.38 6.12
N LYS A 84 -6.21 9.64 5.67
CA LYS A 84 -5.33 10.02 4.57
C LYS A 84 -3.85 9.80 4.91
N ILE A 85 -3.43 10.17 6.11
CA ILE A 85 -2.05 9.93 6.60
C ILE A 85 -1.78 8.43 6.64
N PHE A 86 -2.71 7.66 7.21
CA PHE A 86 -2.62 6.20 7.27
C PHE A 86 -2.45 5.58 5.88
N TYR A 87 -3.32 5.91 4.91
CA TYR A 87 -3.18 5.40 3.54
C TYR A 87 -1.88 5.81 2.86
N CYS A 88 -1.38 7.02 3.14
CA CYS A 88 -0.09 7.47 2.60
C CYS A 88 1.06 6.63 3.15
N ILE A 89 1.08 6.39 4.47
CA ILE A 89 2.08 5.56 5.14
C ILE A 89 1.96 4.11 4.65
N ALA A 90 0.75 3.55 4.60
CA ALA A 90 0.52 2.18 4.13
C ALA A 90 0.98 1.99 2.67
N LYS A 91 0.69 2.96 1.80
CA LYS A 91 1.18 2.97 0.40
C LYS A 91 2.70 2.88 0.33
N HIS A 92 3.42 3.65 1.14
CA HIS A 92 4.88 3.73 1.07
C HIS A 92 5.55 2.59 1.82
N ILE A 93 5.13 2.28 3.05
CA ILE A 93 5.74 1.22 3.85
C ILE A 93 5.31 -0.16 3.34
N SER A 94 4.00 -0.43 3.25
CA SER A 94 3.54 -1.76 2.83
C SER A 94 3.65 -1.95 1.32
N GLY A 95 3.38 -0.91 0.54
CA GLY A 95 3.33 -1.00 -0.92
C GLY A 95 4.68 -0.82 -1.61
N TYR A 96 5.49 0.17 -1.20
CA TYR A 96 6.77 0.43 -1.85
C TYR A 96 7.93 -0.24 -1.12
N TYR A 97 8.17 0.10 0.14
CA TYR A 97 9.34 -0.35 0.90
C TYR A 97 9.48 -1.89 0.92
N ILE A 98 8.41 -2.63 1.23
CA ILE A 98 8.47 -4.10 1.21
C ILE A 98 8.73 -4.64 -0.20
N ASN A 99 8.07 -4.09 -1.23
CA ASN A 99 8.27 -4.55 -2.61
C ASN A 99 9.66 -4.21 -3.15
N TYR A 100 10.24 -3.09 -2.72
CA TYR A 100 11.60 -2.66 -2.97
C TYR A 100 12.63 -3.63 -2.37
N LEU A 101 12.46 -3.98 -1.09
CA LEU A 101 13.29 -5.00 -0.43
C LEU A 101 13.18 -6.36 -1.12
N CYS A 102 11.96 -6.75 -1.50
CA CYS A 102 11.70 -7.96 -2.27
C CYS A 102 12.43 -7.92 -3.62
N PHE A 103 12.30 -6.82 -4.37
CA PHE A 103 12.92 -6.65 -5.69
C PHE A 103 14.43 -6.77 -5.68
N LEU A 104 15.08 -6.22 -4.66
CA LEU A 104 16.52 -6.35 -4.48
C LEU A 104 16.94 -7.73 -3.96
N GLY A 105 16.00 -8.51 -3.43
CA GLY A 105 16.23 -9.86 -2.91
C GLY A 105 16.79 -9.88 -1.50
N ILE A 106 16.51 -8.86 -0.71
CA ILE A 106 17.00 -8.71 0.68
C ILE A 106 16.37 -9.77 1.59
N PHE A 107 15.13 -10.19 1.32
CA PHE A 107 14.43 -11.20 2.12
C PHE A 107 14.86 -12.64 1.85
N GLY A 108 15.90 -12.89 1.05
CA GLY A 108 16.37 -14.24 0.76
C GLY A 108 15.39 -15.05 -0.12
N ASN A 109 15.40 -16.38 0.02
CA ASN A 109 14.71 -17.28 -0.90
C ASN A 109 13.24 -17.56 -0.52
N GLN A 110 12.87 -17.43 0.75
CA GLN A 110 11.50 -17.70 1.23
C GLN A 110 10.96 -16.56 2.11
N PRO A 111 10.75 -15.35 1.54
CA PRO A 111 10.41 -14.15 2.31
C PRO A 111 9.23 -14.32 3.27
N ILE A 112 8.18 -15.05 2.86
CA ILE A 112 6.95 -15.19 3.65
C ILE A 112 7.10 -16.09 4.88
N ILE A 113 8.07 -17.03 4.85
CA ILE A 113 8.36 -17.96 5.95
C ILE A 113 9.41 -17.31 6.85
N ASP A 114 10.48 -16.78 6.26
CA ASP A 114 11.63 -16.23 6.97
C ASP A 114 11.27 -14.94 7.71
N TYR A 115 10.34 -14.13 7.16
CA TYR A 115 9.90 -12.87 7.75
C TYR A 115 8.42 -12.92 8.13
N GLY A 116 8.12 -13.58 9.25
CA GLY A 116 6.75 -13.75 9.75
C GLY A 116 5.96 -12.43 9.94
N ILE A 117 6.64 -11.29 10.06
CA ILE A 117 5.99 -9.96 10.08
C ILE A 117 5.33 -9.59 8.75
N LEU A 118 5.90 -10.00 7.61
CA LEU A 118 5.32 -9.78 6.27
C LEU A 118 4.01 -10.54 6.12
N ARG A 119 3.96 -11.79 6.61
CA ARG A 119 2.73 -12.58 6.65
C ARG A 119 1.66 -11.92 7.51
N LYS A 120 2.01 -11.40 8.68
CA LYS A 120 1.08 -10.66 9.56
C LYS A 120 0.55 -9.40 8.86
N LEU A 121 1.41 -8.64 8.18
CA LEU A 121 1.01 -7.46 7.41
C LEU A 121 0.06 -7.78 6.26
N LEU A 122 0.29 -8.87 5.54
CA LEU A 122 -0.62 -9.34 4.47
C LEU A 122 -1.99 -9.74 5.03
N LEU A 123 -2.02 -10.53 6.11
CA LEU A 123 -3.26 -10.93 6.77
C LEU A 123 -4.03 -9.71 7.29
N LEU A 124 -3.32 -8.77 7.92
CA LEU A 124 -3.92 -7.54 8.42
C LEU A 124 -4.42 -6.63 7.29
N GLY A 125 -3.68 -6.54 6.19
CA GLY A 125 -4.11 -5.82 4.98
C GLY A 125 -5.37 -6.42 4.37
N GLY A 126 -5.42 -7.75 4.24
CA GLY A 126 -6.60 -8.47 3.74
C GLY A 126 -7.80 -8.27 4.68
N TRP A 127 -7.59 -8.42 5.98
CA TRP A 127 -8.62 -8.11 6.98
C TRP A 127 -9.08 -6.64 6.89
N GLY A 128 -8.15 -5.71 6.65
CA GLY A 128 -8.43 -4.27 6.50
C GLY A 128 -9.35 -3.95 5.32
N THR A 129 -9.22 -4.64 4.18
CA THR A 129 -10.14 -4.46 3.05
C THR A 129 -11.49 -5.13 3.33
N THR A 130 -11.50 -6.29 3.99
CA THR A 130 -12.75 -6.98 4.38
C THR A 130 -13.56 -6.20 5.41
N ILE A 131 -12.93 -5.73 6.49
CA ILE A 131 -13.61 -4.97 7.54
C ILE A 131 -14.17 -3.65 6.99
N SER A 132 -13.48 -3.04 6.03
CA SER A 132 -13.94 -1.84 5.35
C SER A 132 -15.28 -2.08 4.63
N MET A 133 -15.37 -3.18 3.87
CA MET A 133 -16.60 -3.60 3.20
C MET A 133 -17.70 -4.00 4.19
N PHE A 134 -17.33 -4.68 5.27
CA PHE A 134 -18.26 -5.12 6.30
C PHE A 134 -18.90 -3.95 7.07
N LEU A 135 -18.09 -3.01 7.56
CA LEU A 135 -18.56 -1.82 8.27
C LEU A 135 -19.44 -0.96 7.38
N GLN A 136 -19.06 -0.80 6.12
CA GLN A 136 -19.86 -0.09 5.14
C GLN A 136 -21.22 -0.80 4.91
N THR A 137 -21.25 -2.14 4.89
CA THR A 137 -22.50 -2.91 4.81
C THR A 137 -23.39 -2.73 6.04
N LEU A 138 -22.83 -2.78 7.24
CA LEU A 138 -23.57 -2.52 8.48
C LEU A 138 -24.17 -1.11 8.50
N LYS A 139 -23.41 -0.12 8.02
CA LYS A 139 -23.88 1.26 7.85
C LYS A 139 -25.08 1.34 6.91
N PHE A 140 -25.03 0.67 5.75
CA PHE A 140 -26.16 0.67 4.80
C PHE A 140 -27.41 0.00 5.35
N LYS A 141 -27.23 -1.10 6.10
CA LYS A 141 -28.33 -1.76 6.80
C LYS A 141 -28.83 -0.96 8.02
N LYS A 142 -28.25 0.22 8.28
CA LYS A 142 -28.56 1.10 9.42
C LYS A 142 -28.35 0.45 10.80
N TYR A 143 -27.51 -0.58 10.88
CA TYR A 143 -27.12 -1.17 12.17
C TYR A 143 -26.16 -0.29 12.94
N ILE A 144 -25.35 0.52 12.25
CA ILE A 144 -24.41 1.48 12.84
C ILE A 144 -24.48 2.82 12.12
N SER A 145 -24.14 3.90 12.82
CA SER A 145 -24.02 5.23 12.22
C SER A 145 -22.70 5.39 11.44
N SER A 146 -22.65 6.38 10.54
CA SER A 146 -21.44 6.72 9.77
C SER A 146 -20.23 7.03 10.67
N ASN A 147 -20.46 7.66 11.82
CA ASN A 147 -19.40 7.98 12.78
C ASN A 147 -18.86 6.72 13.45
N VAL A 148 -19.74 5.80 13.87
CA VAL A 148 -19.33 4.53 14.48
C VAL A 148 -18.53 3.69 13.48
N ALA A 149 -18.97 3.60 12.21
CA ALA A 149 -18.23 2.91 11.16
C ALA A 149 -16.83 3.49 10.97
N MET A 150 -16.69 4.83 10.95
CA MET A 150 -15.39 5.50 10.83
C MET A 150 -14.48 5.28 12.04
N ILE A 151 -15.03 5.31 13.26
CA ILE A 151 -14.26 5.07 14.49
C ILE A 151 -13.77 3.62 14.53
N LEU A 152 -14.62 2.65 14.22
CA LEU A 152 -14.24 1.24 14.14
C LEU A 152 -13.18 1.00 13.07
N TYR A 153 -13.32 1.65 11.91
CA TYR A 153 -12.32 1.57 10.84
C TYR A 153 -10.98 2.18 11.27
N ALA A 154 -10.98 3.41 11.81
CA ALA A 154 -9.77 4.07 12.28
C ALA A 154 -9.12 3.36 13.48
N GLY A 155 -9.93 2.72 14.33
CA GLY A 155 -9.50 1.91 15.46
C GLY A 155 -8.67 0.68 15.05
N SER A 156 -8.71 0.30 13.77
CA SER A 156 -7.81 -0.73 13.23
C SER A 156 -6.38 -0.24 13.00
N PHE A 157 -6.16 1.07 12.81
CA PHE A 157 -4.86 1.61 12.40
C PHE A 157 -3.73 1.37 13.42
N PRO A 158 -3.95 1.42 14.74
CA PRO A 158 -2.91 1.06 15.71
C PRO A 158 -2.33 -0.34 15.49
N LEU A 159 -3.13 -1.32 15.05
CA LEU A 159 -2.64 -2.67 14.72
C LEU A 159 -1.72 -2.68 13.51
N PHE A 160 -1.97 -1.82 12.52
CA PHE A 160 -1.06 -1.66 11.39
C PHE A 160 0.24 -0.98 11.82
N TYR A 161 0.16 0.05 12.66
CA TYR A 161 1.34 0.73 13.18
C TYR A 161 2.21 -0.19 14.03
N THR A 162 1.64 -1.08 14.84
CA THR A 162 2.44 -2.06 15.59
C THR A 162 3.19 -3.00 14.66
N CYS A 163 2.58 -3.41 13.54
CA CYS A 163 3.26 -4.20 12.52
C CYS A 163 4.36 -3.39 11.80
N TYR A 164 4.15 -2.09 11.54
CA TYR A 164 5.17 -1.22 10.97
C TYR A 164 6.35 -0.99 11.92
N LEU A 165 6.11 -0.87 13.23
CA LEU A 165 7.19 -0.86 14.23
C LEU A 165 7.97 -2.18 14.23
N GLY A 166 7.30 -3.31 13.98
CA GLY A 166 7.97 -4.60 13.77
C GLY A 166 8.91 -4.64 12.56
N LEU A 167 8.77 -3.72 11.59
CA LEU A 167 9.70 -3.57 10.46
C LEU A 167 10.92 -2.71 10.80
N PHE A 168 10.99 -2.11 11.99
CA PHE A 168 12.04 -1.15 12.34
C PHE A 168 13.45 -1.76 12.26
N ALA A 169 13.64 -3.00 12.70
CA ALA A 169 14.93 -3.68 12.58
C ALA A 169 15.38 -3.82 11.11
N ILE A 170 14.45 -4.19 10.21
CA ILE A 170 14.71 -4.30 8.77
C ILE A 170 15.01 -2.93 8.18
N PHE A 171 14.31 -1.89 8.67
CA PHE A 171 14.55 -0.50 8.31
C PHE A 171 15.97 -0.05 8.64
N ILE A 172 16.46 -0.33 9.85
CA ILE A 172 17.83 0.04 10.26
C ILE A 172 18.87 -0.72 9.43
N GLN A 173 18.67 -2.02 9.18
CA GLN A 173 19.57 -2.82 8.34
C GLN A 173 19.63 -2.33 6.89
N ASN A 174 18.53 -1.73 6.40
CA ASN A 174 18.38 -1.28 5.01
C ASN A 174 18.01 0.21 4.95
N TYR A 175 18.71 1.02 5.74
CA TYR A 175 18.33 2.41 6.00
C TYR A 175 18.27 3.24 4.72
N LEU A 176 19.13 3.00 3.73
CA LEU A 176 19.09 3.70 2.43
C LEU A 176 17.75 3.52 1.72
N ILE A 177 17.26 2.28 1.62
CA ILE A 177 15.96 1.96 1.00
C ILE A 177 14.83 2.57 1.83
N GLY A 178 14.96 2.54 3.15
CA GLY A 178 14.05 3.19 4.08
C GLY A 178 13.94 4.70 3.84
N CYS A 179 15.08 5.39 3.79
CA CYS A 179 15.18 6.81 3.50
C CYS A 179 14.60 7.18 2.13
N LEU A 180 14.91 6.42 1.07
CA LEU A 180 14.34 6.64 -0.26
C LEU A 180 12.80 6.49 -0.24
N THR A 181 12.29 5.55 0.56
CA THR A 181 10.85 5.38 0.72
C THR A 181 10.21 6.55 1.48
N LEU A 182 10.88 7.07 2.52
CA LEU A 182 10.43 8.27 3.24
C LEU A 182 10.44 9.51 2.35
N VAL A 183 11.47 9.69 1.50
CA VAL A 183 11.48 10.76 0.50
C VAL A 183 10.31 10.59 -0.46
N GLY A 184 10.04 9.37 -0.94
CA GLY A 184 8.84 9.07 -1.75
C GLY A 184 7.53 9.48 -1.06
N LEU A 185 7.42 9.25 0.25
CA LEU A 185 6.27 9.66 1.06
C LEU A 185 6.11 11.19 1.06
N LEU A 186 7.19 11.95 1.16
CA LEU A 186 7.16 13.41 1.05
C LEU A 186 6.75 13.87 -0.36
N PHE A 187 7.27 13.22 -1.40
CA PHE A 187 6.89 13.50 -2.79
C PHE A 187 5.41 13.23 -3.07
N ASN A 188 4.74 12.37 -2.30
CA ASN A 188 3.31 12.10 -2.45
C ASN A 188 2.42 13.35 -2.25
N PHE A 189 2.95 14.42 -1.64
CA PHE A 189 2.27 15.71 -1.48
C PHE A 189 2.55 16.71 -2.61
N ILE A 190 3.48 16.40 -3.52
CA ILE A 190 3.90 17.21 -4.68
C ILE A 190 3.07 16.80 -5.92
N PRO A 191 2.97 17.61 -7.00
CA PRO A 191 2.23 17.21 -8.20
C PRO A 191 2.63 15.86 -8.81
N LYS A 192 1.64 15.14 -9.37
CA LYS A 192 1.78 13.76 -9.89
C LYS A 192 2.97 13.56 -10.84
N LYS A 193 3.31 14.57 -11.67
CA LYS A 193 4.45 14.52 -12.59
C LYS A 193 5.77 14.24 -11.87
N TYR A 194 6.02 14.93 -10.75
CA TYR A 194 7.22 14.74 -9.94
C TYR A 194 7.22 13.41 -9.18
N GLN A 195 6.04 12.91 -8.81
CA GLN A 195 5.92 11.59 -8.20
C GLN A 195 6.29 10.46 -9.19
N ILE A 196 5.86 10.59 -10.45
CA ILE A 196 6.22 9.66 -11.52
C ILE A 196 7.73 9.74 -11.79
N LEU A 197 8.28 10.94 -11.89
CA LEU A 197 9.72 11.15 -12.08
C LEU A 197 10.53 10.50 -10.94
N TRP A 198 10.12 10.71 -9.69
CA TRP A 198 10.73 10.06 -8.53
C TRP A 198 10.72 8.53 -8.66
N GLN A 199 9.58 7.94 -9.03
CA GLN A 199 9.49 6.49 -9.21
C GLN A 199 10.31 5.95 -10.38
N LEU A 200 10.46 6.73 -11.46
CA LEU A 200 11.37 6.38 -12.56
C LEU A 200 12.82 6.36 -12.06
N ILE A 201 13.24 7.38 -11.31
CA ILE A 201 14.59 7.45 -10.73
C ILE A 201 14.85 6.25 -9.81
N ILE A 202 13.92 5.98 -8.88
CA ILE A 202 14.04 4.84 -7.96
C ILE A 202 14.06 3.51 -8.73
N CYS A 203 13.19 3.33 -9.72
CA CYS A 203 13.18 2.15 -10.57
C CYS A 203 14.54 1.94 -11.26
N THR A 204 15.12 3.00 -11.86
CA THR A 204 16.43 2.92 -12.50
C THR A 204 17.52 2.54 -11.51
N ILE A 205 17.58 3.18 -10.34
CA ILE A 205 18.55 2.86 -9.26
C ILE A 205 18.41 1.39 -8.84
N PHE A 206 17.19 0.90 -8.68
CA PHE A 206 16.96 -0.45 -8.17
C PHE A 206 17.27 -1.52 -9.23
N ILE A 207 17.01 -1.22 -10.50
CA ILE A 207 17.41 -2.09 -11.61
C ILE A 207 18.94 -2.16 -11.68
N THR A 208 19.66 -1.04 -11.59
CA THR A 208 21.12 -1.04 -11.64
C THR A 208 21.74 -1.78 -10.45
N LEU A 209 21.17 -1.63 -9.26
CA LEU A 209 21.56 -2.39 -8.07
C LEU A 209 21.31 -3.90 -8.24
N ARG A 210 20.11 -4.29 -8.71
CA ARG A 210 19.76 -5.71 -8.91
C ARG A 210 20.64 -6.40 -9.94
N LEU A 211 20.92 -5.70 -11.05
CA LEU A 211 21.78 -6.22 -12.13
C LEU A 211 23.27 -6.13 -11.79
N LYS A 212 23.63 -5.64 -10.58
CA LYS A 212 25.02 -5.44 -10.13
C LYS A 212 25.84 -4.58 -11.09
N ILE A 213 25.19 -3.64 -11.78
CA ILE A 213 25.86 -2.64 -12.62
C ILE A 213 26.55 -1.61 -11.72
N ILE A 214 25.97 -1.35 -10.54
CA ILE A 214 26.54 -0.52 -9.49
C ILE A 214 26.65 -1.37 -8.23
N ASN A 215 27.85 -1.52 -7.69
CA ASN A 215 28.06 -2.10 -6.37
C ASN A 215 27.96 -0.98 -5.33
N PHE A 216 26.84 -0.89 -4.62
CA PHE A 216 26.81 -0.16 -3.36
C PHE A 216 27.33 -1.09 -2.26
N VAL A 217 28.41 -0.65 -1.61
CA VAL A 217 29.00 -1.28 -0.41
C VAL A 217 28.06 -1.10 0.77
#